data_AF-A0A7V2L6T4-F1
#
_entry.id   AF-A0A7V2L6T4-F1
#
_cell.length_a   1.000
_cell.length_b   1.000
_cell.length_c   1.000
_cell.angle_alpha   90.00
_cell.angle_beta   90.00
_cell.angle_gamma   90.00
#
_symmetry.space_group_name_H-M   'P 1'
#
loop_
_entity.id
_entity.type
_entity.pdbx_description
1 polymer ?
#
loop_
_entity_poly.entity_id
_entity_poly.type
_entity_poly.pdbx_seq_one_letter_code
_entity_poly.pdbx_strand_id
1 'polypeptide(L)'
;MARKRSNARIRQGQDLARKIFDRKISELESLSEEEKAKLRGEFPLLSQAEFEDVIRQTIEAKSYHQEVVGWHAVPSDIAVLILVILTAIFDLRIGVIACIAALVFFESIFQFYFNRDLYRPLSTLVWLTYPAYLVFAYLLYREGFEVLWIAVGVILAFLGTNYLGPLARIPVRMILENRARGIQEAAKIRAEREKEPGTTKKD
;
A
#
# COMPACT_ATOMS: atom_id res chain seq x y z
N MET A 1 18.53 38.36 -3.10
CA MET A 1 18.87 37.63 -1.84
C MET A 1 17.72 36.79 -1.26
N ALA A 2 16.44 37.20 -1.41
CA ALA A 2 15.28 36.46 -0.87
C ALA A 2 15.18 34.98 -1.33
N ARG A 3 15.47 34.71 -2.61
CA ARG A 3 15.46 33.35 -3.19
C ARG A 3 16.48 32.39 -2.55
N LYS A 4 17.63 32.90 -2.08
CA LYS A 4 18.70 32.10 -1.46
C LYS A 4 18.36 31.72 -0.02
N ARG A 5 17.71 32.62 0.74
CA ARG A 5 17.16 32.33 2.08
C ARG A 5 15.99 31.35 2.03
N SER A 6 15.10 31.48 1.04
CA SER A 6 14.00 30.54 0.82
C SER A 6 14.51 29.11 0.58
N ASN A 7 15.53 28.94 -0.27
CA ASN A 7 16.12 27.62 -0.51
C ASN A 7 16.82 27.02 0.72
N ALA A 8 17.48 27.84 1.54
CA ALA A 8 18.12 27.37 2.77
C ALA A 8 17.09 26.92 3.82
N ARG A 9 15.97 27.63 3.93
CA ARG A 9 14.86 27.28 4.81
C ARG A 9 14.19 25.98 4.39
N ILE A 10 13.92 25.79 3.09
CA ILE A 10 13.35 24.54 2.56
C ILE A 10 14.28 23.36 2.85
N ARG A 11 15.60 23.52 2.69
CA ARG A 11 16.58 22.48 3.03
C ARG A 11 16.54 22.10 4.51
N GLN A 12 16.48 23.06 5.42
CA GLN A 12 16.35 22.77 6.85
C GLN A 12 15.05 22.03 7.17
N GLY A 13 13.94 22.37 6.52
CA GLY A 13 12.69 21.61 6.65
C GLY A 13 12.83 20.16 6.17
N GLN A 14 13.52 19.93 5.04
CA GLN A 14 13.80 18.59 4.53
C GLN A 14 14.73 17.79 5.44
N ASP A 15 15.75 18.43 6.00
CA ASP A 15 16.71 17.80 6.92
C ASP A 15 16.03 17.44 8.26
N LEU A 16 15.16 18.30 8.77
CA LEU A 16 14.31 18.00 9.92
C LEU A 16 13.40 16.81 9.63
N ALA A 17 12.66 16.85 8.50
CA ALA A 17 11.77 15.76 8.10
C ALA A 17 12.52 14.42 8.01
N ARG A 18 13.70 14.38 7.38
CA ARG A 18 14.55 13.17 7.31
C ARG A 18 14.95 12.67 8.69
N LYS A 19 15.38 13.56 9.58
CA LYS A 19 15.82 13.19 10.93
C LYS A 19 14.69 12.62 11.78
N ILE A 20 13.48 13.15 11.64
CA ILE A 20 12.32 12.69 12.42
C ILE A 20 11.57 11.54 11.74
N PHE A 21 11.79 11.28 10.44
CA PHE A 21 11.14 10.21 9.69
C PHE A 21 11.48 8.81 10.22
N ASP A 22 12.58 8.63 10.94
CA ASP A 22 12.89 7.30 11.51
C ASP A 22 12.16 7.03 12.85
N ARG A 23 11.66 8.07 13.53
CA ARG A 23 10.94 7.94 14.81
C ARG A 23 9.52 7.40 14.63
N LYS A 24 8.98 6.69 15.62
CA LYS A 24 7.59 6.18 15.54
C LYS A 24 6.59 7.34 15.57
N ILE A 25 5.42 7.16 14.96
CA ILE A 25 4.35 8.20 14.96
C ILE A 25 3.99 8.61 16.40
N SER A 26 3.83 7.62 17.30
CA SER A 26 3.54 7.88 18.71
C SER A 26 4.61 8.73 19.40
N GLU A 27 5.88 8.56 19.05
CA GLU A 27 7.00 9.34 19.60
C GLU A 27 7.01 10.77 19.05
N LEU A 28 6.54 10.97 17.81
CA LEU A 28 6.41 12.30 17.19
C LEU A 28 5.23 13.08 17.77
N GLU A 29 4.12 12.40 18.08
CA GLU A 29 2.94 12.98 18.72
C GLU A 29 3.19 13.33 20.18
N SER A 30 4.04 12.57 20.87
CA SER A 30 4.37 12.77 22.29
C SER A 30 5.70 13.48 22.54
N LEU A 31 6.22 14.24 21.55
CA LEU A 31 7.48 14.98 21.73
C LEU A 31 7.36 15.96 22.90
N SER A 32 8.27 15.83 23.86
CA SER A 32 8.36 16.77 24.98
C SER A 32 8.75 18.18 24.49
N GLU A 33 8.35 19.22 25.21
CA GLU A 33 8.73 20.60 24.88
C GLU A 33 10.25 20.81 24.91
N GLU A 34 10.96 20.06 25.76
CA GLU A 34 12.43 20.05 25.81
C GLU A 34 13.05 19.47 24.53
N GLU A 35 12.51 18.37 24.01
CA GLU A 35 12.97 17.79 22.75
C GLU A 35 12.63 18.67 21.55
N LYS A 36 11.45 19.29 21.54
CA LYS A 36 11.08 20.28 20.51
C LYS A 36 12.03 21.46 20.54
N ALA A 37 12.37 21.98 21.72
CA ALA A 37 13.33 23.07 21.87
C ALA A 37 14.73 22.68 21.37
N LYS A 38 15.19 21.46 21.70
CA LYS A 38 16.47 20.92 21.22
C LYS A 38 16.51 20.79 19.70
N LEU A 39 15.49 20.17 19.10
CA LEU A 39 15.38 20.01 17.65
C LEU A 39 15.29 21.36 16.94
N ARG A 40 14.51 22.30 17.48
CA ARG A 40 14.42 23.66 16.91
C ARG A 40 15.76 24.41 16.99
N GLY A 41 16.55 24.17 18.03
CA GLY A 41 17.92 24.70 18.15
C GLY A 41 18.85 24.26 17.00
N GLU A 42 18.63 23.07 16.45
CA GLU A 42 19.39 22.56 15.30
C GLU A 42 18.91 23.13 13.95
N PHE A 43 17.67 23.61 13.87
CA PHE A 43 17.05 24.17 12.65
C PHE A 43 16.58 25.63 12.83
N PRO A 44 17.50 26.58 13.09
CA PRO A 44 17.16 27.93 13.51
C PRO A 44 16.50 28.80 12.42
N LEU A 45 16.51 28.39 11.15
CA LEU A 45 15.87 29.16 10.07
C LEU A 45 14.36 28.88 9.97
N LEU A 46 13.86 27.84 10.63
CA LEU A 46 12.44 27.50 10.71
C LEU A 46 11.77 28.31 11.82
N SER A 47 10.65 28.95 11.50
CA SER A 47 9.75 29.50 12.51
C SER A 47 9.04 28.39 13.30
N GLN A 48 8.45 28.71 14.45
CA GLN A 48 7.68 27.73 15.25
C GLN A 48 6.58 27.07 14.42
N ALA A 49 5.83 27.87 13.66
CA ALA A 49 4.76 27.37 12.80
C ALA A 49 5.29 26.43 11.69
N GLU A 50 6.42 26.78 11.06
CA GLU A 50 7.04 25.92 10.04
C GLU A 50 7.60 24.62 10.65
N PHE A 51 8.15 24.68 11.86
CA PHE A 51 8.65 23.50 12.56
C PHE A 51 7.51 22.52 12.90
N GLU A 52 6.41 23.01 13.47
CA GLU A 52 5.22 22.21 13.77
C GLU A 52 4.56 21.67 12.50
N ASP A 53 4.53 22.46 11.43
CA ASP A 53 4.01 22.03 10.14
C ASP A 53 4.84 20.89 9.54
N VAL A 54 6.17 20.96 9.60
CA VAL A 54 7.05 19.85 9.15
C VAL A 54 6.81 18.57 9.94
N ILE A 55 6.63 18.67 11.27
CA ILE A 55 6.30 17.51 12.12
C ILE A 55 4.94 16.92 11.69
N ARG A 56 3.91 17.76 11.56
CA ARG A 56 2.58 17.33 11.15
C ARG A 56 2.60 16.66 9.77
N GLN A 57 3.27 17.26 8.79
CA GLN A 57 3.41 16.69 7.44
C GLN A 57 4.15 15.36 7.46
N THR A 58 5.17 15.23 8.32
CA THR A 58 5.91 13.97 8.46
C THR A 58 5.03 12.88 9.07
N ILE A 59 4.26 13.19 10.12
CA ILE A 59 3.28 12.27 10.70
C ILE A 59 2.25 11.86 9.64
N GLU A 60 1.66 12.81 8.93
CA GLU A 60 0.65 12.54 7.91
C GLU A 60 1.20 11.66 6.78
N ALA A 61 2.41 11.97 6.29
CA ALA A 61 3.07 11.16 5.26
C ALA A 61 3.35 9.73 5.73
N LYS A 62 3.76 9.55 7.00
CA LYS A 62 3.96 8.22 7.59
C LYS A 62 2.66 7.45 7.73
N SER A 63 1.62 8.08 8.29
CA SER A 63 0.30 7.47 8.43
C SER A 63 -0.25 7.05 7.08
N TYR A 64 -0.17 7.92 6.08
CA TYR A 64 -0.57 7.60 4.71
C TYR A 64 0.22 6.41 4.14
N HIS A 65 1.54 6.38 4.34
CA HIS A 65 2.36 5.26 3.89
C HIS A 65 1.94 3.95 4.55
N GLN A 66 1.71 3.95 5.88
CA GLN A 66 1.22 2.78 6.61
C GLN A 66 -0.15 2.31 6.12
N GLU A 67 -1.08 3.23 5.86
CA GLU A 67 -2.40 2.92 5.30
C GLU A 67 -2.28 2.29 3.91
N VAL A 68 -1.37 2.78 3.05
CA VAL A 68 -1.10 2.19 1.73
C VAL A 68 -0.49 0.79 1.85
N VAL A 69 0.45 0.59 2.78
CA VAL A 69 1.01 -0.75 3.03
C VAL A 69 -0.10 -1.70 3.51
N GLY A 70 -0.92 -1.26 4.46
CA GLY A 70 -2.04 -2.04 4.97
C GLY A 70 -3.08 -2.35 3.89
N TRP A 71 -3.35 -1.40 2.99
CA TRP A 71 -4.26 -1.59 1.86
C TRP A 71 -3.88 -2.77 0.97
N HIS A 72 -2.59 -3.03 0.82
CA HIS A 72 -2.11 -4.16 0.04
C HIS A 72 -2.30 -5.53 0.71
N ALA A 73 -2.59 -5.59 2.01
CA ALA A 73 -2.89 -6.84 2.72
C ALA A 73 -4.38 -7.22 2.64
N VAL A 74 -5.27 -6.23 2.54
CA VAL A 74 -6.74 -6.40 2.57
C VAL A 74 -7.27 -7.44 1.57
N PRO A 75 -6.84 -7.52 0.29
CA PRO A 75 -7.32 -8.54 -0.64
C PRO A 75 -7.10 -9.97 -0.13
N SER A 76 -5.94 -10.21 0.49
CA SER A 76 -5.60 -11.51 1.05
C SER A 76 -6.54 -11.90 2.18
N ASP A 77 -6.86 -10.93 3.05
CA ASP A 77 -7.71 -11.13 4.20
C ASP A 77 -9.16 -11.43 3.78
N ILE A 78 -9.68 -10.68 2.80
CA ILE A 78 -11.01 -10.93 2.23
C ILE A 78 -11.07 -12.32 1.58
N ALA A 79 -10.02 -12.73 0.86
CA ALA A 79 -9.98 -14.06 0.23
C ALA A 79 -10.03 -15.19 1.27
N VAL A 80 -9.36 -15.04 2.41
CA VAL A 80 -9.44 -15.99 3.53
C VAL A 80 -10.85 -16.03 4.11
N LEU A 81 -11.49 -14.87 4.34
CA LEU A 81 -12.87 -14.85 4.83
C LEU A 81 -13.82 -15.60 3.88
N ILE A 82 -13.67 -15.40 2.57
CA ILE A 82 -14.44 -16.10 1.54
C ILE A 82 -14.16 -17.61 1.57
N LEU A 83 -12.88 -18.01 1.69
CA LEU A 83 -12.49 -19.42 1.83
C LEU A 83 -13.26 -20.08 2.98
N VAL A 84 -13.23 -19.46 4.16
CA VAL A 84 -13.85 -20.02 5.37
C VAL A 84 -15.37 -20.07 5.26
N ILE A 85 -16.01 -18.99 4.80
CA ILE A 85 -17.46 -18.92 4.65
C ILE A 85 -17.96 -19.99 3.67
N LEU A 86 -17.31 -20.09 2.49
CA LEU A 86 -17.76 -21.04 1.46
C LEU A 86 -17.42 -22.49 1.81
N THR A 87 -16.30 -22.74 2.51
CA THR A 87 -16.01 -24.06 3.08
C THR A 87 -17.05 -24.47 4.11
N ALA A 88 -17.55 -23.52 4.92
CA ALA A 88 -18.57 -23.81 5.93
C ALA A 88 -19.95 -24.15 5.33
N ILE A 89 -20.33 -23.49 4.23
CA ILE A 89 -21.65 -23.62 3.59
C ILE A 89 -21.70 -24.79 2.60
N PHE A 90 -20.63 -24.96 1.83
CA PHE A 90 -20.55 -25.94 0.76
C PHE A 90 -19.53 -27.03 1.13
N ASP A 91 -18.33 -26.93 0.57
CA ASP A 91 -17.22 -27.84 0.80
C ASP A 91 -15.87 -27.12 0.60
N LEU A 92 -14.79 -27.78 1.03
CA LEU A 92 -13.43 -27.28 0.90
C LEU A 92 -13.02 -26.96 -0.55
N ARG A 93 -13.48 -27.74 -1.54
CA ARG A 93 -13.09 -27.55 -2.95
C ARG A 93 -13.66 -26.25 -3.49
N ILE A 94 -14.95 -25.99 -3.23
CA ILE A 94 -15.63 -24.75 -3.61
C ILE A 94 -14.99 -23.57 -2.88
N GLY A 95 -14.70 -23.72 -1.59
CA GLY A 95 -14.00 -22.70 -0.80
C GLY A 95 -12.64 -22.31 -1.39
N VAL A 96 -11.82 -23.30 -1.76
CA VAL A 96 -10.49 -23.07 -2.36
C VAL A 96 -10.58 -22.39 -3.72
N ILE A 97 -11.46 -22.86 -4.61
CA ILE A 97 -11.63 -22.25 -5.94
C ILE A 97 -12.08 -20.79 -5.81
N ALA A 98 -13.05 -20.53 -4.94
CA ALA A 98 -13.56 -19.18 -4.73
C ALA A 98 -12.53 -18.27 -4.06
N CYS A 99 -11.72 -18.79 -3.13
CA CYS A 99 -10.61 -18.06 -2.52
C CYS A 99 -9.60 -17.59 -3.58
N ILE A 100 -9.16 -18.49 -4.45
CA ILE A 100 -8.20 -18.17 -5.53
C ILE A 100 -8.81 -17.12 -6.46
N ALA A 101 -10.05 -17.31 -6.90
CA ALA A 101 -10.74 -16.37 -7.77
C ALA A 101 -10.91 -14.97 -7.13
N ALA A 102 -11.35 -14.93 -5.87
CA ALA A 102 -11.50 -13.70 -5.10
C ALA A 102 -10.16 -12.99 -4.90
N LEU A 103 -9.10 -13.74 -4.58
CA LEU A 103 -7.76 -13.18 -4.41
C LEU A 103 -7.30 -12.49 -5.70
N VAL A 104 -7.37 -13.17 -6.84
CA VAL A 104 -6.97 -12.58 -8.14
C VAL A 104 -7.80 -11.34 -8.47
N PHE A 105 -9.11 -11.40 -8.24
CA PHE A 105 -10.03 -10.29 -8.51
C PHE A 105 -9.75 -9.07 -7.63
N PHE A 106 -9.69 -9.25 -6.31
CA PHE A 106 -9.44 -8.15 -5.37
C PHE A 106 -8.03 -7.60 -5.50
N GLU A 107 -7.02 -8.45 -5.72
CA GLU A 107 -5.67 -8.00 -5.99
C GLU A 107 -5.63 -7.10 -7.23
N SER A 108 -6.32 -7.50 -8.30
CA SER A 108 -6.43 -6.67 -9.49
C SER A 108 -7.05 -5.30 -9.17
N ILE A 109 -8.15 -5.25 -8.41
CA ILE A 109 -8.82 -3.98 -8.08
C ILE A 109 -7.97 -3.09 -7.16
N PHE A 110 -7.46 -3.65 -6.07
CA PHE A 110 -6.78 -2.89 -5.01
C PHE A 110 -5.41 -2.37 -5.46
N GLN A 111 -4.82 -2.95 -6.50
CA GLN A 111 -3.63 -2.39 -7.15
C GLN A 111 -3.87 -1.06 -7.85
N PHE A 112 -5.05 -0.86 -8.44
CA PHE A 112 -5.35 0.32 -9.24
C PHE A 112 -5.84 1.50 -8.43
N TYR A 113 -6.52 1.21 -7.33
CA TYR A 113 -7.27 2.19 -6.58
C TYR A 113 -6.95 2.09 -5.10
N PHE A 114 -6.40 3.16 -4.55
CA PHE A 114 -6.28 3.36 -3.10
C PHE A 114 -7.34 4.35 -2.64
N ASN A 115 -8.15 3.95 -1.67
CA ASN A 115 -9.12 4.83 -1.03
C ASN A 115 -8.96 4.78 0.49
N ARG A 116 -8.55 5.93 1.04
CA ARG A 116 -8.28 6.11 2.48
C ARG A 116 -9.51 5.89 3.35
N ASP A 117 -10.68 6.35 2.91
CA ASP A 117 -11.92 6.22 3.66
C ASP A 117 -12.40 4.77 3.69
N LEU A 118 -12.18 4.02 2.61
CA LEU A 118 -12.51 2.61 2.53
C LEU A 118 -11.49 1.72 3.28
N TYR A 119 -10.22 2.16 3.40
CA TYR A 119 -9.21 1.42 4.16
C TYR A 119 -9.60 1.24 5.63
N ARG A 120 -10.18 2.25 6.29
CA ARG A 120 -10.52 2.17 7.72
C ARG A 120 -11.46 1.00 8.07
N PRO A 121 -12.64 0.84 7.44
CA PRO A 121 -13.51 -0.30 7.72
C PRO A 121 -12.92 -1.63 7.22
N LEU A 122 -12.16 -1.62 6.13
CA LEU A 122 -11.51 -2.84 5.63
C LEU A 122 -10.36 -3.31 6.54
N SER A 123 -9.65 -2.39 7.18
CA SER A 123 -8.62 -2.68 8.17
C SER A 123 -9.21 -3.37 9.41
N THR A 124 -10.43 -3.00 9.83
CA THR A 124 -11.13 -3.73 10.89
C THR A 124 -11.52 -5.16 10.48
N LEU A 125 -11.80 -5.41 9.20
CA LEU A 125 -12.08 -6.75 8.68
C LEU A 125 -10.86 -7.68 8.76
N VAL A 126 -9.64 -7.14 8.69
CA VAL A 126 -8.41 -7.92 8.87
C VAL A 126 -8.38 -8.62 10.22
N TRP A 127 -8.92 -8.02 11.28
CA TRP A 127 -9.00 -8.68 12.58
C TRP A 127 -9.88 -9.92 12.60
N LEU A 128 -10.83 -10.04 11.67
CA LEU A 128 -11.69 -11.21 11.54
C LEU A 128 -10.97 -12.40 10.87
N THR A 129 -9.80 -12.21 10.25
CA THR A 129 -9.07 -13.34 9.64
C THR A 129 -8.48 -14.26 10.68
N TYR A 130 -8.03 -13.75 11.83
CA TYR A 130 -7.53 -14.57 12.93
C TYR A 130 -8.56 -15.60 13.44
N PRO A 131 -9.79 -15.21 13.85
CA PRO A 131 -10.81 -16.18 14.20
C PRO A 131 -11.26 -17.01 12.99
N ALA A 132 -11.20 -16.49 11.77
CA ALA A 132 -11.51 -17.28 10.57
C ALA A 132 -10.55 -18.46 10.40
N TYR A 133 -9.25 -18.31 10.65
CA TYR A 133 -8.31 -19.44 10.61
C TYR A 133 -8.63 -20.51 11.66
N LEU A 134 -9.08 -20.12 12.86
CA LEU A 134 -9.53 -21.07 13.88
C LEU A 134 -10.78 -21.83 13.42
N VAL A 135 -11.75 -21.12 12.84
CA VAL A 135 -12.95 -21.73 12.25
C VAL A 135 -12.57 -22.66 11.11
N PHE A 136 -11.65 -22.26 10.23
CA PHE A 136 -11.16 -23.10 9.14
C PHE A 136 -10.50 -24.38 9.65
N ALA A 137 -9.63 -24.27 10.66
CA ALA A 137 -9.00 -25.42 11.30
C ALA A 137 -10.05 -26.38 11.90
N TYR A 138 -11.08 -25.82 12.53
CA TYR A 138 -12.21 -26.58 13.06
C TYR A 138 -13.03 -27.26 11.97
N LEU A 139 -13.27 -26.61 10.83
CA LEU A 139 -13.97 -27.21 9.69
C LEU A 139 -13.20 -28.40 9.13
N LEU A 140 -11.87 -28.27 8.97
CA LEU A 140 -11.01 -29.38 8.54
C LEU A 140 -11.02 -30.53 9.56
N TYR A 141 -10.99 -30.21 10.86
CA TYR A 141 -11.14 -31.23 11.90
C TYR A 141 -12.47 -31.98 11.78
N ARG A 142 -13.57 -31.26 11.54
CA ARG A 142 -14.91 -31.84 11.37
C ARG A 142 -15.00 -32.75 10.14
N GLU A 143 -14.27 -32.44 9.08
CA GLU A 143 -14.16 -33.28 7.87
C GLU A 143 -13.27 -34.53 8.08
N GLY A 144 -12.66 -34.69 9.26
CA GLY A 144 -11.89 -35.88 9.62
C GLY A 144 -10.42 -35.82 9.24
N PHE A 145 -9.89 -34.63 8.91
CA PHE A 145 -8.46 -34.47 8.67
C PHE A 145 -7.65 -34.63 9.96
N GLU A 146 -6.49 -35.27 9.86
CA GLU A 146 -5.55 -35.36 10.98
C GLU A 146 -4.95 -33.98 11.32
N VAL A 147 -4.55 -33.79 12.58
CA VAL A 147 -4.02 -32.52 13.09
C VAL A 147 -2.86 -31.96 12.25
N LEU A 148 -1.99 -32.84 11.74
CA LEU A 148 -0.87 -32.42 10.87
C LEU A 148 -1.38 -31.83 9.55
N TRP A 149 -2.39 -32.44 8.93
CA TRP A 149 -3.00 -31.94 7.69
C TRP A 149 -3.79 -30.65 7.91
N ILE A 150 -4.42 -30.49 9.07
CA ILE A 150 -5.07 -29.23 9.45
C ILE A 150 -4.02 -28.11 9.55
N ALA A 151 -2.90 -28.37 10.25
CA ALA A 151 -1.83 -27.40 10.37
C ALA A 151 -1.26 -27.01 8.99
N VAL A 152 -1.03 -27.99 8.12
CA VAL A 152 -0.61 -27.75 6.72
C VAL A 152 -1.65 -26.93 5.97
N GLY A 153 -2.93 -27.25 6.08
CA GLY A 153 -4.01 -26.50 5.42
C GLY A 153 -4.09 -25.04 5.85
N VAL A 154 -3.98 -24.77 7.15
CA VAL A 154 -3.95 -23.40 7.70
C VAL A 154 -2.71 -22.65 7.24
N ILE A 155 -1.53 -23.29 7.29
CA ILE A 155 -0.28 -22.69 6.81
C ILE A 155 -0.36 -22.40 5.31
N LEU A 156 -0.92 -23.30 4.50
CA LEU A 156 -1.11 -23.09 3.07
C LEU A 156 -2.13 -21.98 2.78
N ALA A 157 -3.21 -21.86 3.56
CA ALA A 157 -4.14 -20.75 3.43
C ALA A 157 -3.46 -19.42 3.74
N PHE A 158 -2.64 -19.37 4.80
CA PHE A 158 -1.89 -18.17 5.19
C PHE A 158 -0.80 -17.78 4.20
N LEU A 159 0.11 -18.71 3.88
CA LEU A 159 1.21 -18.45 2.95
C LEU A 159 0.67 -18.28 1.53
N GLY A 160 -0.30 -19.09 1.13
CA GLY A 160 -0.90 -19.07 -0.20
C GLY A 160 -1.44 -17.69 -0.53
N THR A 161 -2.26 -17.08 0.33
CA THR A 161 -2.82 -15.75 0.05
C THR A 161 -1.74 -14.65 0.08
N ASN A 162 -0.73 -14.75 0.95
CA ASN A 162 0.36 -13.79 1.04
C ASN A 162 1.35 -13.85 -0.16
N TYR A 163 1.56 -15.02 -0.77
CA TYR A 163 2.48 -15.17 -1.91
C TYR A 163 1.77 -15.13 -3.26
N LEU A 164 0.56 -15.68 -3.38
CA LEU A 164 -0.21 -15.65 -4.62
C LEU A 164 -0.66 -14.24 -4.97
N GLY A 165 -0.93 -13.39 -3.97
CA GLY A 165 -1.27 -11.99 -4.19
C GLY A 165 -0.21 -11.26 -5.03
N PRO A 166 1.04 -11.14 -4.53
CA PRO A 166 2.16 -10.57 -5.28
C PRO A 166 2.41 -11.22 -6.66
N LEU A 167 2.13 -12.51 -6.83
CA LEU A 167 2.26 -13.18 -8.13
C LEU A 167 1.14 -12.75 -9.11
N ALA A 168 -0.11 -12.66 -8.63
CA ALA A 168 -1.25 -12.20 -9.43
C ALA A 168 -1.08 -10.75 -9.91
N ARG A 169 -0.27 -9.96 -9.18
CA ARG A 169 0.09 -8.58 -9.50
C ARG A 169 1.04 -8.42 -10.70
N ILE A 170 1.82 -9.45 -11.04
CA ILE A 170 2.89 -9.36 -12.06
C ILE A 170 2.32 -9.12 -13.47
N PRO A 171 1.35 -9.92 -13.97
CA PRO A 171 0.81 -9.74 -15.32
C PRO A 171 0.18 -8.35 -15.51
N VAL A 172 -0.56 -7.89 -14.50
CA VAL A 172 -1.21 -6.57 -14.51
C VAL A 172 -0.17 -5.45 -14.63
N ARG A 173 0.91 -5.50 -13.84
CA ARG A 173 2.01 -4.52 -13.92
C ARG A 173 2.66 -4.51 -15.30
N MET A 174 2.94 -5.67 -15.88
CA MET A 174 3.52 -5.77 -17.23
C MET A 174 2.63 -5.11 -18.29
N ILE A 175 1.31 -5.32 -18.24
CA ILE A 175 0.37 -4.72 -19.19
C ILE A 175 0.37 -3.18 -19.06
N LEU A 176 0.42 -2.65 -17.84
CA LEU A 176 0.41 -1.20 -17.60
C LEU A 176 1.71 -0.53 -18.02
N GLU A 177 2.85 -1.13 -17.69
CA GLU A 177 4.16 -0.63 -18.11
C GLU A 177 4.26 -0.57 -19.64
N ASN A 178 3.78 -1.60 -20.33
CA ASN A 178 3.76 -1.64 -21.79
C ASN A 178 2.85 -0.57 -22.38
N ARG A 179 1.66 -0.33 -21.81
CA ARG A 179 0.76 0.76 -22.24
C ARG A 179 1.39 2.14 -22.02
N ALA A 180 2.00 2.35 -20.86
CA ALA A 180 2.66 3.62 -20.53
C ALA A 180 3.81 3.93 -21.50
N ARG A 181 4.64 2.93 -21.82
CA ARG A 181 5.71 3.06 -22.83
C ARG A 181 5.14 3.41 -24.21
N GLY A 182 4.10 2.72 -24.64
CA GLY A 182 3.45 3.00 -25.93
C GLY A 182 2.88 4.43 -26.04
N ILE A 183 2.27 4.94 -24.97
CA ILE A 183 1.77 6.33 -24.93
C ILE A 183 2.93 7.33 -24.98
N GLN A 184 4.01 7.08 -24.24
CA GLN A 184 5.20 7.95 -24.25
C GLN A 184 5.89 7.97 -25.63
N GLU A 185 6.00 6.82 -26.27
CA GLU A 185 6.56 6.73 -27.63
C GLU A 185 5.67 7.46 -28.65
N ALA A 186 4.34 7.27 -28.59
CA ALA A 186 3.41 8.00 -29.45
C ALA A 186 3.49 9.53 -29.23
N ALA A 187 3.64 9.98 -27.98
CA ALA A 187 3.82 11.39 -27.65
C ALA A 187 5.14 11.94 -28.20
N LYS A 188 6.24 11.16 -28.13
CA LYS A 188 7.53 11.54 -28.73
C LYS A 188 7.44 11.67 -30.25
N ILE A 189 6.85 10.67 -30.93
CA ILE A 189 6.66 10.69 -32.39
C ILE A 189 5.82 11.89 -32.83
N ARG A 190 4.76 12.21 -32.07
CA ARG A 190 3.94 13.40 -32.35
C ARG A 190 4.73 14.70 -32.17
N ALA A 191 5.52 14.81 -31.09
CA ALA A 191 6.36 15.97 -30.85
C ALA A 191 7.49 16.12 -31.90
N GLU A 192 8.00 15.02 -32.46
CA GLU A 192 8.95 15.02 -33.57
C GLU A 192 8.29 15.49 -34.88
N ARG A 193 7.09 14.98 -35.21
CA ARG A 193 6.32 15.42 -36.39
C ARG A 193 5.88 16.88 -36.33
N GLU A 194 5.55 17.41 -35.16
CA GLU A 194 5.21 18.82 -34.97
C GLU A 194 6.45 19.74 -35.08
N LYS A 195 7.67 19.19 -34.94
CA LYS A 195 8.94 19.91 -35.09
C LYS A 195 9.51 19.84 -36.50
N GLU A 196 9.02 18.96 -37.37
CA GLU A 196 9.32 18.99 -38.80
C GLU A 196 8.47 20.11 -39.43
N PRO A 197 9.05 21.29 -39.75
CA PRO A 197 8.30 22.33 -40.42
C PRO A 197 7.87 21.76 -41.77
N GLY A 198 6.57 21.87 -42.07
CA GLY A 198 5.98 21.36 -43.30
C GLY A 198 6.88 21.68 -44.48
N THR A 199 7.39 20.64 -45.14
CA THR A 199 7.85 20.74 -46.51
C THR A 199 6.62 21.07 -47.33
N THR A 200 6.28 22.36 -47.37
CA THR A 200 5.34 22.94 -48.31
C THR A 200 5.86 22.56 -49.67
N LYS A 201 5.22 21.57 -50.31
CA LYS A 201 5.38 21.33 -51.74
C LYS A 201 5.02 22.64 -52.43
N LYS A 202 6.04 23.34 -52.91
CA LYS A 202 5.88 24.34 -53.96
C LYS A 202 5.67 23.55 -55.24
N ASP A 203 4.40 23.46 -55.64
CA ASP A 203 4.04 23.23 -57.04
C ASP A 203 4.30 24.52 -57.85
#